data_AF-A0A9J6GE10-F1
#
_entry.id   AF-A0A9J6GE10-F1
#
_cell.length_a   1.000
_cell.length_b   1.000
_cell.length_c   1.000
_cell.angle_alpha   90.00
_cell.angle_beta   90.00
_cell.angle_gamma   90.00
#
_symmetry.space_group_name_H-M   'P 1'
#
loop_
_entity.id
_entity.type
_entity.pdbx_description
1 polymer ?
#
loop_
_entity_poly.entity_id
_entity_poly.type
_entity_poly.pdbx_seq_one_letter_code
_entity_poly.pdbx_strand_id
1 'polypeptide(L)'
;MYADTPESLEAAKQELHSQQHAGYVNRVDTFMEKEVEWVLLFRLHFKTRGHDTNNYSEASIRILKDIVLSRTKAFNAVALVEFLAVTWEKYFRNRIIDHANWRVAGHRLLYEKLLKRLPESARDHTVSCGDGLYVVPSSKGDSTMYDVNSIIGLCTCRSGQQGAFCKHQALVHKVFGGTFPNAPLLTRESRHELGRLALGMRALEPSSLKDCTITHQSLKLLLQSILTVNSH
;
A
#
# COMPACT_ATOMS: atom_id res chain seq x y z
N MET A 1 3.23 -5.42 -21.58
CA MET A 1 2.11 -6.30 -21.17
C MET A 1 1.34 -5.74 -19.96
N TYR A 2 1.03 -4.44 -19.97
CA TYR A 2 0.17 -3.79 -18.97
C TYR A 2 -0.88 -2.94 -19.72
N ALA A 3 -1.43 -3.52 -20.78
CA ALA A 3 -2.43 -2.86 -21.60
C ALA A 3 -3.73 -2.71 -20.82
N ASP A 4 -4.21 -1.48 -20.69
CA ASP A 4 -5.50 -1.13 -20.11
C ASP A 4 -6.56 -0.82 -21.17
N THR A 5 -6.21 -0.91 -22.46
CA THR A 5 -7.13 -0.79 -23.60
C THR A 5 -6.95 -1.90 -24.63
N PRO A 6 -7.96 -2.23 -25.45
CA PRO A 6 -7.83 -3.22 -26.53
C PRO A 6 -6.73 -2.87 -27.53
N GLU A 7 -6.59 -1.60 -27.91
CA GLU A 7 -5.63 -1.14 -28.90
C GLU A 7 -4.19 -1.29 -28.40
N SER A 8 -3.96 -0.95 -27.12
CA SER A 8 -2.65 -1.12 -26.49
C SER A 8 -2.29 -2.59 -26.30
N LEU A 9 -3.28 -3.47 -26.11
CA LEU A 9 -3.06 -4.92 -26.04
C LEU A 9 -2.63 -5.47 -27.40
N GLU A 10 -3.34 -5.10 -28.46
CA GLU A 10 -3.04 -5.56 -29.81
C GLU A 10 -1.66 -5.08 -30.30
N ALA A 11 -1.34 -3.80 -30.06
CA ALA A 11 -0.01 -3.27 -30.37
C ALA A 11 1.11 -4.03 -29.62
N ALA A 12 0.88 -4.36 -28.34
CA ALA A 12 1.84 -5.13 -27.55
C ALA A 12 1.98 -6.57 -28.05
N LYS A 13 0.89 -7.21 -28.50
CA LYS A 13 0.96 -8.56 -29.11
C LYS A 13 1.81 -8.55 -30.37
N GLN A 14 1.59 -7.58 -31.25
CA GLN A 14 2.37 -7.43 -32.48
C GLN A 14 3.85 -7.21 -32.20
N GLU A 15 4.20 -6.37 -31.22
CA GLU A 15 5.58 -6.16 -30.80
C GLU A 15 6.24 -7.46 -30.31
N LEU A 16 5.55 -8.25 -29.49
CA LEU A 16 6.08 -9.52 -28.97
C LEU A 16 6.29 -10.56 -30.08
N HIS A 17 5.41 -10.60 -31.08
CA HIS A 17 5.50 -11.53 -32.21
C HIS A 17 6.56 -11.11 -33.24
N SER A 18 7.00 -9.84 -33.21
CA SER A 18 8.06 -9.34 -34.09
C SER A 18 9.48 -9.84 -33.73
N GLN A 19 9.63 -10.52 -32.58
CA GLN A 19 10.92 -11.00 -32.11
C GLN A 19 11.44 -12.17 -32.95
N GLN A 20 12.73 -12.16 -33.28
CA GLN A 20 13.34 -13.13 -34.21
C GLN A 20 13.48 -14.55 -33.62
N HIS A 21 13.53 -14.68 -32.30
CA HIS A 21 13.81 -15.96 -31.65
C HIS A 21 12.56 -16.82 -31.56
N ALA A 22 12.48 -17.91 -32.34
CA ALA A 22 11.30 -18.79 -32.40
C ALA A 22 10.86 -19.33 -31.03
N GLY A 23 11.80 -19.73 -30.16
CA GLY A 23 11.46 -20.20 -28.81
C GLY A 23 10.89 -19.11 -27.89
N TYR A 24 11.12 -17.83 -28.20
CA TYR A 24 10.50 -16.72 -27.47
C TYR A 24 9.06 -16.55 -27.94
N VAL A 25 8.83 -16.52 -29.25
CA VAL A 25 7.49 -16.38 -29.85
C VAL A 25 6.57 -17.53 -29.38
N ASN A 26 7.03 -18.78 -29.45
CA ASN A 26 6.27 -19.93 -28.93
C ASN A 26 5.89 -19.77 -27.45
N ARG A 27 6.81 -19.23 -26.64
CA ARG A 27 6.53 -18.98 -25.22
C ARG A 27 5.52 -17.86 -25.03
N VAL A 28 5.56 -16.82 -25.87
CA VAL A 28 4.55 -15.75 -25.88
C VAL A 28 3.20 -16.33 -26.22
N ASP A 29 3.07 -17.16 -27.25
CA ASP A 29 1.80 -17.79 -27.64
C ASP A 29 1.18 -18.57 -26.48
N THR A 30 1.96 -19.46 -25.84
CA THR A 30 1.50 -20.21 -24.66
C THR A 30 1.12 -19.28 -23.50
N PHE A 31 1.81 -18.15 -23.33
CA PHE A 31 1.51 -17.20 -22.28
C PHE A 31 0.22 -16.39 -22.55
N MET A 32 -0.06 -16.12 -23.82
CA MET A 32 -1.26 -15.41 -24.28
C MET A 32 -2.54 -16.23 -24.13
N GLU A 33 -2.47 -17.56 -24.10
CA GLU A 33 -3.62 -18.43 -23.77
C GLU A 33 -4.26 -18.08 -22.42
N LYS A 34 -3.49 -17.48 -21.50
CA LYS A 34 -3.93 -17.08 -20.16
C LYS A 34 -4.06 -15.57 -19.98
N GLU A 35 -4.19 -14.81 -21.07
CA GLU A 35 -4.17 -13.34 -21.03
C GLU A 35 -5.22 -12.73 -20.08
N VAL A 36 -6.38 -13.39 -19.93
CA VAL A 36 -7.46 -12.99 -19.02
C VAL A 36 -6.99 -12.97 -17.55
N GLU A 37 -6.01 -13.79 -17.18
CA GLU A 37 -5.52 -13.89 -15.79
C GLU A 37 -4.61 -12.73 -15.38
N TRP A 38 -3.92 -12.08 -16.32
CA TRP A 38 -2.83 -11.14 -15.99
C TRP A 38 -2.90 -9.79 -16.70
N VAL A 39 -3.52 -9.67 -17.88
CA VAL A 39 -3.67 -8.39 -18.60
C VAL A 39 -4.54 -7.43 -17.80
N LEU A 40 -4.15 -6.15 -17.74
CA LEU A 40 -4.87 -5.15 -16.94
C LEU A 40 -6.29 -4.90 -17.45
N LEU A 41 -6.49 -4.85 -18.78
CA LEU A 41 -7.79 -4.70 -19.43
C LEU A 41 -8.85 -5.65 -18.86
N PHE A 42 -8.53 -6.95 -18.72
CA PHE A 42 -9.46 -7.95 -18.18
C PHE A 42 -9.58 -7.92 -16.66
N ARG A 43 -8.72 -7.16 -15.98
CA ARG A 43 -8.64 -7.08 -14.52
C ARG A 43 -9.12 -5.76 -13.94
N LEU A 44 -9.61 -4.84 -14.77
CA LEU A 44 -10.07 -3.52 -14.34
C LEU A 44 -11.15 -3.58 -13.25
N HIS A 45 -11.99 -4.62 -13.28
CA HIS A 45 -13.08 -4.81 -12.32
C HIS A 45 -12.67 -5.50 -11.02
N PHE A 46 -11.45 -6.05 -10.93
CA PHE A 46 -10.97 -6.70 -9.72
C PHE A 46 -10.31 -5.71 -8.76
N LYS A 47 -10.53 -5.92 -7.46
CA LYS A 47 -9.87 -5.17 -6.39
C LYS A 47 -8.44 -5.69 -6.21
N THR A 48 -7.49 -5.14 -6.98
CA THR A 48 -6.07 -5.49 -6.88
C THR A 48 -5.32 -4.70 -5.82
N ARG A 49 -5.93 -3.65 -5.25
CA ARG A 49 -5.33 -2.74 -4.24
C ARG A 49 -4.03 -2.05 -4.71
N GLY A 50 -3.88 -1.87 -6.03
CA GLY A 50 -2.66 -1.33 -6.63
C GLY A 50 -1.53 -2.36 -6.74
N HIS A 51 -1.88 -3.64 -6.77
CA HIS A 51 -0.97 -4.77 -6.93
C HIS A 51 -1.20 -5.42 -8.29
N ASP A 52 -0.97 -4.61 -9.32
CA ASP A 52 -1.23 -4.97 -10.71
C ASP A 52 -0.01 -5.61 -11.39
N THR A 53 1.14 -5.59 -10.72
CA THR A 53 2.45 -6.05 -11.23
C THR A 53 3.05 -7.15 -10.37
N ASN A 54 4.22 -7.65 -10.79
CA ASN A 54 4.99 -8.70 -10.13
C ASN A 54 5.80 -8.21 -8.90
N ASN A 55 5.52 -7.01 -8.38
CA ASN A 55 6.30 -6.35 -7.32
C ASN A 55 6.51 -7.23 -6.06
N TYR A 56 5.49 -7.95 -5.60
CA TYR A 56 5.59 -8.85 -4.45
C TYR A 56 6.42 -10.08 -4.73
N SER A 57 6.26 -10.67 -5.91
CA SER A 57 7.03 -11.84 -6.34
C SER A 57 8.50 -11.48 -6.45
N GLU A 58 8.83 -10.36 -7.08
CA GLU A 58 10.20 -9.86 -7.18
C GLU A 58 10.78 -9.51 -5.81
N ALA A 59 10.03 -8.81 -4.96
CA ALA A 59 10.47 -8.49 -3.61
C ALA A 59 10.72 -9.74 -2.76
N SER A 60 9.85 -10.75 -2.83
CA SER A 60 9.97 -12.02 -2.12
C SER A 60 11.19 -12.81 -2.59
N ILE A 61 11.37 -12.95 -3.91
CA ILE A 61 12.55 -13.63 -4.47
C ILE A 61 13.84 -12.89 -4.12
N ARG A 62 13.82 -11.56 -4.09
CA ARG A 62 14.97 -10.77 -3.65
C ARG A 62 15.31 -11.02 -2.18
N ILE A 63 14.32 -11.09 -1.29
CA ILE A 63 14.55 -11.46 0.12
C ILE A 63 15.15 -12.86 0.21
N LEU A 64 14.58 -13.84 -0.50
CA LEU A 64 15.09 -15.20 -0.52
C LEU A 64 16.56 -15.25 -0.99
N LYS A 65 16.86 -14.60 -2.11
CA LYS A 65 18.21 -14.62 -2.70
C LYS A 65 19.20 -13.83 -1.86
N ASP A 66 18.90 -12.58 -1.53
CA ASP A 66 19.88 -11.66 -0.95
C ASP A 66 20.00 -11.78 0.57
N ILE A 67 18.90 -12.11 1.27
CA ILE A 67 18.88 -12.17 2.74
C ILE A 67 18.99 -13.61 3.23
N VAL A 68 18.11 -14.49 2.73
CA VAL A 68 18.00 -15.84 3.28
C VAL A 68 19.14 -16.72 2.82
N LEU A 69 19.44 -16.70 1.53
CA LEU A 69 20.53 -17.48 0.94
C LEU A 69 21.84 -16.69 0.82
N SER A 70 21.85 -15.39 1.09
CA SER A 70 23.04 -14.53 0.94
C SER A 70 23.74 -14.70 -0.41
N ARG A 71 22.95 -14.83 -1.49
CA ARG A 71 23.38 -15.11 -2.88
C ARG A 71 24.15 -16.42 -3.08
N THR A 72 24.01 -17.36 -2.15
CA THR A 72 24.58 -18.70 -2.24
C THR A 72 23.51 -19.74 -2.55
N LYS A 73 23.93 -21.01 -2.68
CA LYS A 73 23.03 -22.15 -2.81
C LYS A 73 23.10 -22.96 -1.52
N ALA A 74 21.97 -23.46 -1.05
CA ALA A 74 21.98 -24.44 0.03
C ALA A 74 22.62 -25.75 -0.46
N PHE A 75 23.41 -26.40 0.40
CA PHE A 75 24.10 -27.65 0.06
C PHE A 75 23.15 -28.82 -0.16
N ASN A 76 22.01 -28.82 0.53
CA ASN A 76 20.96 -29.82 0.42
C ASN A 76 19.61 -29.22 0.85
N ALA A 77 18.54 -30.00 0.69
CA ALA A 77 17.18 -29.56 1.03
C ALA A 77 17.00 -29.28 2.53
N VAL A 78 17.71 -30.00 3.42
CA VAL A 78 17.62 -29.79 4.87
C VAL A 78 18.17 -28.43 5.26
N ALA A 79 19.35 -28.07 4.75
CA ALA A 79 19.94 -26.75 4.96
C ALA A 79 19.06 -25.63 4.40
N LEU A 80 18.39 -25.86 3.26
CA LEU A 80 17.42 -24.91 2.72
C LEU A 80 16.26 -24.69 3.69
N VAL A 81 15.66 -25.76 4.21
CA VAL A 81 14.56 -25.67 5.19
C VAL A 81 15.01 -24.94 6.45
N GLU A 82 16.23 -25.18 6.93
CA GLU A 82 16.78 -24.45 8.07
C GLU A 82 16.91 -22.94 7.80
N PHE A 83 17.43 -22.53 6.64
CA PHE A 83 17.50 -21.12 6.27
C PHE A 83 16.12 -20.46 6.20
N LEU A 84 15.12 -21.17 5.67
CA LEU A 84 13.74 -20.70 5.65
C LEU A 84 13.16 -20.58 7.06
N ALA A 85 13.32 -21.59 7.91
CA ALA A 85 12.75 -21.58 9.26
C ALA A 85 13.41 -20.52 10.16
N VAL A 86 14.72 -20.32 10.04
CA VAL A 86 15.47 -19.46 10.96
C VAL A 86 15.65 -18.05 10.39
N THR A 87 16.33 -17.92 9.26
CA THR A 87 16.75 -16.62 8.72
C THR A 87 15.56 -15.85 8.18
N TRP A 88 14.68 -16.52 7.43
CA TRP A 88 13.51 -15.88 6.83
C TRP A 88 12.51 -15.44 7.91
N GLU A 89 12.21 -16.30 8.89
CA GLU A 89 11.32 -15.96 9.99
C GLU A 89 11.87 -14.79 10.81
N LYS A 90 13.16 -14.84 11.19
CA LYS A 90 13.83 -13.76 11.92
C LYS A 90 13.78 -12.44 11.15
N TYR A 91 14.00 -12.48 9.84
CA TYR A 91 13.93 -11.28 9.00
C TYR A 91 12.55 -10.63 9.06
N PHE A 92 11.48 -11.38 8.80
CA PHE A 92 10.13 -10.82 8.82
C PHE A 92 9.67 -10.40 10.22
N ARG A 93 9.99 -11.19 11.24
CA ARG A 93 9.76 -10.82 12.64
C ARG A 93 10.38 -9.47 12.96
N ASN A 94 11.65 -9.26 12.62
CA ASN A 94 12.34 -7.99 12.84
C ASN A 94 11.70 -6.84 12.06
N ARG A 95 11.30 -7.04 10.80
CA ARG A 95 10.61 -5.99 10.03
C ARG A 95 9.29 -5.57 10.66
N ILE A 96 8.51 -6.53 11.15
CA ILE A 96 7.23 -6.26 11.82
C ILE A 96 7.48 -5.49 13.12
N ILE A 97 8.48 -5.89 13.91
CA ILE A 97 8.88 -5.19 15.15
C ILE A 97 9.34 -3.76 14.85
N ASP A 98 10.19 -3.57 13.84
CA ASP A 98 10.68 -2.26 13.44
C ASP A 98 9.53 -1.35 12.99
N HIS A 99 8.54 -1.91 12.28
CA HIS A 99 7.34 -1.18 11.89
C HIS A 99 6.47 -0.83 13.10
N ALA A 100 6.18 -1.79 13.97
CA ALA A 100 5.40 -1.60 15.18
C ALA A 100 6.01 -0.53 16.10
N ASN A 101 7.34 -0.54 16.24
CA ASN A 101 8.11 0.42 17.02
C ASN A 101 8.45 1.72 16.28
N TRP A 102 7.88 1.93 15.08
CA TRP A 102 8.05 3.15 14.29
C TRP A 102 9.49 3.47 13.87
N ARG A 103 10.35 2.46 13.76
CA ARG A 103 11.72 2.60 13.25
C ARG A 103 11.75 2.73 11.72
N VAL A 104 10.64 2.45 11.04
CA VAL A 104 10.50 2.56 9.58
C VAL A 104 9.38 3.56 9.23
N ALA A 105 9.77 4.77 8.82
CA ALA A 105 8.84 5.85 8.49
C ALA A 105 8.16 5.70 7.11
N GLY A 106 8.39 4.62 6.37
CA GLY A 106 7.97 4.48 4.96
C GLY A 106 6.48 4.73 4.71
N HIS A 107 5.59 4.14 5.52
CA HIS A 107 4.15 4.32 5.38
C HIS A 107 3.70 5.74 5.72
N ARG A 108 4.31 6.37 6.74
CA ARG A 108 4.06 7.78 7.06
C ARG A 108 4.50 8.69 5.91
N LEU A 109 5.72 8.50 5.41
CA LEU A 109 6.25 9.31 4.31
C LEU A 109 5.40 9.15 3.05
N LEU A 110 4.92 7.94 2.76
CA LEU A 110 3.98 7.70 1.67
C LEU A 110 2.66 8.44 1.88
N TYR A 111 2.09 8.35 3.09
CA TYR A 111 0.86 9.05 3.45
C TYR A 111 0.98 10.57 3.31
N GLU A 112 2.06 11.15 3.84
CA GLU A 112 2.38 12.57 3.70
C GLU A 112 2.58 12.97 2.23
N LYS A 113 3.26 12.12 1.45
CA LYS A 113 3.43 12.35 0.00
C LYS A 113 2.11 12.32 -0.75
N LEU A 114 1.16 11.47 -0.35
CA LEU A 114 -0.19 11.46 -0.93
C LEU A 114 -0.93 12.76 -0.63
N LEU A 115 -0.88 13.24 0.62
CA LEU A 115 -1.51 14.49 1.02
C LEU A 115 -0.95 15.70 0.27
N LYS A 116 0.37 15.76 0.06
CA LYS A 116 1.03 16.83 -0.70
C LYS A 116 0.66 16.87 -2.19
N ARG A 117 0.00 15.84 -2.73
CA ARG A 117 -0.45 15.79 -4.13
C ARG A 117 -1.81 16.46 -4.36
N LEU A 118 -2.45 16.95 -3.31
CA LEU A 118 -3.67 17.74 -3.38
C LEU A 118 -3.38 19.15 -2.88
N PRO A 119 -3.99 20.19 -3.49
CA PRO A 119 -3.89 21.54 -2.98
C PRO A 119 -4.55 21.64 -1.60
N GLU A 120 -4.08 22.55 -0.75
CA GLU A 120 -4.65 22.71 0.60
C GLU A 120 -6.14 23.08 0.56
N SER A 121 -6.55 23.88 -0.44
CA SER A 121 -7.94 24.24 -0.70
C SER A 121 -8.84 23.05 -1.05
N ALA A 122 -8.28 21.88 -1.40
CA ALA A 122 -9.08 20.68 -1.67
C ALA A 122 -9.92 20.26 -0.45
N ARG A 123 -9.43 20.55 0.76
CA ARG A 123 -10.16 20.29 2.00
C ARG A 123 -11.50 21.02 2.03
N ASP A 124 -11.50 22.30 1.68
CA ASP A 124 -12.66 23.17 1.81
C ASP A 124 -13.76 22.82 0.80
N HIS A 125 -13.39 22.14 -0.29
CA HIS A 125 -14.29 21.70 -1.35
C HIS A 125 -14.63 20.20 -1.25
N THR A 126 -14.19 19.52 -0.20
CA THR A 126 -14.55 18.11 0.03
C THR A 126 -15.86 18.03 0.77
N VAL A 127 -16.83 17.31 0.19
CA VAL A 127 -18.18 17.18 0.74
C VAL A 127 -18.41 15.75 1.21
N SER A 128 -19.02 15.58 2.39
CA SER A 128 -19.53 14.28 2.85
C SER A 128 -20.99 14.13 2.40
N CYS A 129 -21.29 13.03 1.72
CA CYS A 129 -22.63 12.73 1.22
C CYS A 129 -23.41 11.74 2.13
N GLY A 130 -22.86 11.41 3.30
CA GLY A 130 -23.39 10.35 4.17
C GLY A 130 -22.86 8.95 3.83
N ASP A 131 -23.07 7.99 4.72
CA ASP A 131 -22.77 6.55 4.52
C ASP A 131 -21.34 6.23 4.06
N GLY A 132 -20.35 7.02 4.51
CA GLY A 132 -18.95 6.85 4.12
C GLY A 132 -18.65 7.23 2.67
N LEU A 133 -19.57 7.95 2.00
CA LEU A 133 -19.39 8.54 0.69
C LEU A 133 -18.93 9.99 0.80
N TYR A 134 -17.93 10.33 -0.02
CA TYR A 134 -17.35 11.66 -0.08
C TYR A 134 -17.07 12.04 -1.51
N VAL A 135 -17.16 13.33 -1.81
CA VAL A 135 -16.83 13.91 -3.11
C VAL A 135 -15.63 14.81 -2.93
N VAL A 136 -14.55 14.51 -3.64
CA VAL A 136 -13.23 15.16 -3.48
C VAL A 136 -12.80 15.77 -4.81
N PRO A 137 -12.31 17.02 -4.84
CA PRO A 137 -11.86 17.64 -6.07
C PRO A 137 -10.56 17.01 -6.61
N SER A 138 -10.43 17.07 -7.93
CA SER A 138 -9.21 16.78 -8.67
C SER A 138 -8.07 17.72 -8.26
N SER A 139 -6.85 17.20 -8.26
CA SER A 139 -5.65 18.02 -8.03
C SER A 139 -5.33 18.95 -9.20
N LYS A 140 -5.98 18.79 -10.36
CA LYS A 140 -5.68 19.54 -11.58
C LYS A 140 -6.51 20.83 -11.74
N GLY A 141 -7.47 21.08 -10.85
CA GLY A 141 -8.32 22.28 -10.91
C GLY A 141 -9.33 22.29 -12.06
N ASP A 142 -9.50 21.15 -12.75
CA ASP A 142 -10.33 20.96 -13.95
C ASP A 142 -11.81 20.67 -13.63
N SER A 143 -12.33 21.26 -12.54
CA SER A 143 -13.67 21.03 -11.95
C SER A 143 -14.10 19.57 -11.76
N THR A 144 -13.20 18.62 -12.01
CA THR A 144 -13.44 17.18 -11.92
C THR A 144 -13.50 16.79 -10.46
N MET A 145 -14.53 16.04 -10.09
CA MET A 145 -14.72 15.51 -8.76
C MET A 145 -14.59 13.98 -8.79
N TYR A 146 -14.08 13.43 -7.70
CA TYR A 146 -13.95 11.98 -7.51
C TYR A 146 -14.75 11.54 -6.30
N ASP A 147 -15.53 10.48 -6.48
CA ASP A 147 -16.24 9.83 -5.40
C ASP A 147 -15.27 8.92 -4.65
N VAL A 148 -15.34 8.98 -3.32
CA VAL A 148 -14.59 8.16 -2.39
C VAL A 148 -15.58 7.42 -1.51
N ASN A 149 -15.47 6.10 -1.47
CA ASN A 149 -16.20 5.27 -0.52
C ASN A 149 -15.21 4.71 0.51
N SER A 150 -15.28 5.24 1.73
CA SER A 150 -14.37 4.86 2.82
C SER A 150 -14.61 3.44 3.33
N ILE A 151 -15.86 2.96 3.30
CA ILE A 151 -16.26 1.65 3.82
C ILE A 151 -15.58 0.54 3.01
N ILE A 152 -15.61 0.65 1.68
CA ILE A 152 -15.04 -0.37 0.78
C ILE A 152 -13.63 -0.03 0.27
N GLY A 153 -13.12 1.16 0.60
CA GLY A 153 -11.77 1.63 0.21
C GLY A 153 -11.62 1.86 -1.30
N LEU A 154 -12.64 2.38 -1.97
CA LEU A 154 -12.61 2.68 -3.40
C LEU A 154 -12.67 4.19 -3.66
N CYS A 155 -12.10 4.60 -4.80
CA CYS A 155 -12.26 5.95 -5.31
C CYS A 155 -12.35 5.91 -6.84
N THR A 156 -13.17 6.76 -7.45
CA THR A 156 -13.35 6.80 -8.92
C THR A 156 -12.14 7.34 -9.69
N CYS A 157 -11.07 7.74 -8.99
CA CYS A 157 -9.83 8.12 -9.67
C CYS A 157 -9.06 6.89 -10.19
N ARG A 158 -8.24 7.08 -11.24
CA ARG A 158 -7.46 6.01 -11.88
C ARG A 158 -6.66 5.15 -10.88
N SER A 159 -6.08 5.76 -9.84
CA SER A 159 -5.33 5.00 -8.83
C SER A 159 -6.23 4.27 -7.83
N GLY A 160 -7.41 4.80 -7.53
CA GLY A 160 -8.29 4.29 -6.48
C GLY A 160 -9.34 3.29 -6.95
N GLN A 161 -9.59 3.19 -8.26
CA GLN A 161 -10.68 2.40 -8.82
C GLN A 161 -10.55 0.89 -8.56
N GLN A 162 -9.32 0.38 -8.44
CA GLN A 162 -9.02 -1.00 -8.05
C GLN A 162 -8.71 -1.16 -6.55
N GLY A 163 -8.97 -0.12 -5.75
CA GLY A 163 -8.83 -0.14 -4.29
C GLY A 163 -7.44 0.19 -3.75
N ALA A 164 -6.53 0.76 -4.55
CA ALA A 164 -5.30 1.30 -4.00
C ALA A 164 -5.61 2.55 -3.17
N PHE A 165 -4.88 2.76 -2.07
CA PHE A 165 -5.08 3.91 -1.19
C PHE A 165 -4.55 5.19 -1.86
N CYS A 166 -5.46 5.95 -2.47
CA CYS A 166 -5.12 7.10 -3.29
C CYS A 166 -5.05 8.41 -2.49
N LYS A 167 -4.61 9.50 -3.14
CA LYS A 167 -4.54 10.84 -2.52
C LYS A 167 -5.90 11.36 -2.02
N HIS A 168 -6.99 11.06 -2.73
CA HIS A 168 -8.35 11.48 -2.33
C HIS A 168 -8.80 10.74 -1.07
N GLN A 169 -8.56 9.43 -1.00
CA GLN A 169 -8.81 8.63 0.21
C GLN A 169 -7.94 9.12 1.39
N ALA A 170 -6.67 9.46 1.13
CA ALA A 170 -5.78 10.01 2.16
C ALA A 170 -6.31 11.35 2.73
N LEU A 171 -6.83 12.24 1.87
CA LEU A 171 -7.45 13.50 2.30
C LEU A 171 -8.70 13.25 3.16
N VAL A 172 -9.62 12.40 2.69
CA VAL A 172 -10.83 12.05 3.46
C VAL A 172 -10.46 11.46 4.82
N HIS A 173 -9.54 10.49 4.84
CA HIS A 173 -9.01 9.89 6.06
C HIS A 173 -8.39 10.93 7.02
N LYS A 174 -7.73 11.97 6.49
CA LYS A 174 -7.15 13.04 7.31
C LYS A 174 -8.21 13.99 7.88
N VAL A 175 -9.24 14.33 7.11
CA VAL A 175 -10.21 15.38 7.44
C VAL A 175 -11.36 14.84 8.28
N PHE A 176 -11.91 13.70 7.89
CA PHE A 176 -13.10 13.10 8.50
C PHE A 176 -12.77 11.88 9.37
N GLY A 177 -11.54 11.36 9.30
CA GLY A 177 -11.17 10.12 9.96
C GLY A 177 -11.84 8.91 9.30
N GLY A 178 -12.18 7.91 10.12
CA GLY A 178 -12.89 6.70 9.69
C GLY A 178 -11.97 5.54 9.27
N THR A 179 -12.55 4.35 9.23
CA THR A 179 -11.85 3.12 8.85
C THR A 179 -11.80 2.97 7.34
N PHE A 180 -10.60 2.89 6.78
CA PHE A 180 -10.37 2.53 5.39
C PHE A 180 -9.70 1.15 5.36
N PRO A 181 -10.26 0.14 4.67
CA PRO A 181 -9.72 -1.22 4.67
C PRO A 181 -8.34 -1.33 4.01
N ASN A 182 -7.94 -0.31 3.26
CA ASN A 182 -6.68 -0.19 2.52
C ASN A 182 -5.78 0.94 3.05
N ALA A 183 -6.17 1.65 4.12
CA ALA A 183 -5.31 2.67 4.71
C ALA A 183 -4.03 2.05 5.29
N PRO A 184 -2.92 2.80 5.28
CA PRO A 184 -1.72 2.37 5.97
C PRO A 184 -1.98 2.21 7.48
N LEU A 185 -1.34 1.19 8.09
CA LEU A 185 -1.44 0.89 9.52
C LEU A 185 -0.66 1.92 10.33
N LEU A 186 -1.26 3.09 10.54
CA LEU A 186 -0.63 4.22 11.23
C LEU A 186 -1.04 4.32 12.70
N THR A 187 -2.10 3.62 13.11
CA THR A 187 -2.66 3.74 14.46
C THR A 187 -1.80 3.01 15.49
N ARG A 188 -1.99 3.36 16.76
CA ARG A 188 -1.32 2.71 17.88
C ARG A 188 -1.79 1.27 18.03
N GLU A 189 -3.07 1.06 17.85
CA GLU A 189 -3.77 -0.20 17.95
C GLU A 189 -3.28 -1.17 16.87
N SER A 190 -3.23 -0.74 15.61
CA SER A 190 -2.71 -1.57 14.52
C SER A 190 -1.23 -1.92 14.71
N ARG A 191 -0.42 -1.02 15.27
CA ARG A 191 0.98 -1.31 15.57
C ARG A 191 1.13 -2.26 16.76
N HIS A 192 0.28 -2.16 17.77
CA HIS A 192 0.23 -3.12 18.85
C HIS A 192 -0.13 -4.52 18.34
N GLU A 193 -1.13 -4.64 17.46
CA GLU A 193 -1.50 -5.92 16.83
C GLU A 193 -0.34 -6.52 16.04
N LEU A 194 0.39 -5.71 15.26
CA LEU A 194 1.62 -6.14 14.58
C LEU A 194 2.71 -6.56 15.58
N GLY A 195 2.89 -5.81 16.66
CA GLY A 195 3.82 -6.17 17.74
C GLY A 195 3.46 -7.52 18.36
N ARG A 196 2.17 -7.76 18.63
CA ARG A 196 1.65 -9.03 19.13
C ARG A 196 1.85 -10.18 18.14
N LEU A 197 1.68 -9.93 16.84
CA LEU A 197 1.96 -10.93 15.81
C LEU A 197 3.44 -11.35 15.84
N ALA A 198 4.35 -10.40 16.04
CA ALA A 198 5.79 -10.69 16.02
C ALA A 198 6.37 -11.18 17.35
N LEU A 199 5.83 -10.78 18.50
CA LEU A 199 6.40 -11.04 19.83
C LEU A 199 5.50 -11.87 20.74
N GLY A 200 4.25 -12.11 20.33
CA GLY A 200 3.23 -12.73 21.17
C GLY A 200 2.89 -11.84 22.37
N MET A 201 2.81 -12.46 23.55
CA MET A 201 2.54 -11.79 24.83
C MET A 201 3.65 -10.84 25.30
N ARG A 202 4.79 -10.81 24.61
CA ARG A 202 5.92 -9.90 24.90
C ARG A 202 5.83 -8.56 24.16
N ALA A 203 4.75 -8.33 23.41
CA ALA A 203 4.53 -7.06 22.74
C ALA A 203 4.38 -5.93 23.76
N LEU A 204 4.80 -4.72 23.38
CA LEU A 204 4.59 -3.53 24.20
C LEU A 204 3.10 -3.23 24.29
N GLU A 205 2.63 -2.93 25.50
CA GLU A 205 1.27 -2.45 25.71
C GLU A 205 0.98 -1.20 24.86
N PRO A 206 -0.26 -1.01 24.36
CA PRO A 206 -0.62 0.14 23.55
C PRO A 206 -0.23 1.48 24.19
N SER A 207 -0.38 1.62 25.51
CA SER A 207 -0.01 2.82 26.26
C SER A 207 1.48 3.19 26.15
N SER A 208 2.35 2.21 25.92
CA SER A 208 3.79 2.40 25.76
C SER A 208 4.20 2.79 24.34
N LEU A 209 3.29 2.65 23.36
CA LEU A 209 3.53 3.03 21.97
C LEU A 209 3.20 4.53 21.80
N LYS A 210 4.14 5.29 21.25
CA LYS A 210 3.93 6.71 20.91
C LYS A 210 2.72 6.85 20.00
N ASP A 211 1.74 7.69 20.34
CA ASP A 211 0.66 7.96 19.39
C ASP A 211 1.21 8.75 18.20
N CYS A 212 1.02 8.21 17.00
CA CYS A 212 1.51 8.79 15.75
C CYS A 212 0.39 9.21 14.82
N THR A 213 -0.88 9.07 15.25
CA THR A 213 -2.07 9.54 14.52
C THR A 213 -2.35 11.01 14.71
N ILE A 214 -1.44 11.76 15.36
CA ILE A 214 -1.60 13.16 15.72
C ILE A 214 -1.94 13.98 14.47
N THR A 215 -3.24 14.11 14.25
CA THR A 215 -3.87 15.16 13.48
C THR A 215 -3.43 16.47 14.13
N HIS A 216 -3.32 17.52 13.32
CA HIS A 216 -2.92 18.87 13.75
C HIS A 216 -3.76 19.42 14.93
N GLN A 217 -4.88 18.76 15.25
CA GLN A 217 -5.81 19.05 16.34
C GLN A 217 -5.32 18.52 17.69
N SER A 218 -4.74 17.31 17.73
CA SER A 218 -4.18 16.73 18.96
C SER A 218 -2.88 17.41 19.38
N LEU A 219 -2.09 17.92 18.42
CA LEU A 219 -0.91 18.77 18.71
C LEU A 219 -1.30 20.12 19.33
N LYS A 220 -2.44 20.70 18.90
CA LYS A 220 -3.00 21.92 19.51
C LYS A 220 -3.45 21.68 20.95
N LEU A 221 -4.08 20.53 21.22
CA LEU A 221 -4.50 20.13 22.57
C LEU A 221 -3.32 19.75 23.46
N LEU A 222 -2.29 19.09 22.93
CA LEU A 222 -1.06 18.78 23.67
C LEU A 222 -0.24 20.05 23.97
N LEU A 223 -0.18 21.00 23.03
CA LEU A 223 0.46 22.30 23.25
C LEU A 223 -0.34 23.15 24.25
N GLN A 224 -1.69 23.11 24.20
CA GLN A 224 -2.53 23.77 25.20
C GLN A 224 -2.35 23.15 26.59
N SER A 225 -2.26 21.82 26.71
CA SER A 225 -2.04 21.17 28.01
C SER A 225 -0.63 21.39 28.57
N ILE A 226 0.38 21.55 27.72
CA ILE A 226 1.74 21.94 28.13
C ILE A 226 1.81 23.42 28.54
N LEU A 227 1.01 24.29 27.92
CA LEU A 227 0.98 25.72 28.23
C LEU A 227 0.13 26.04 29.47
N THR A 228 -0.89 25.25 29.81
CA THR A 228 -1.69 25.44 31.03
C THR A 228 -1.06 24.89 32.31
N VAL A 229 -0.06 24.00 32.20
CA VAL A 229 0.67 23.46 33.36
C VAL A 229 1.78 24.41 33.84
N ASN A 230 2.18 25.41 33.04
CA ASN A 230 3.19 26.41 33.40
C ASN A 230 2.61 27.75 33.88
N SER A 231 1.32 27.81 34.22
CA SER A 231 0.62 29.03 34.66
C SER A 231 0.03 28.96 36.09
N HIS A 232 0.61 28.14 36.96
CA HIS A 232 0.37 28.15 38.41
C HIS A 232 1.68 28.11 39.18
#